data_AF-A0A7W0VLA5-F1
#
_entry.id   AF-A0A7W0VLA5-F1
#
_cell.length_a   1.000
_cell.length_b   1.000
_cell.length_c   1.000
_cell.angle_alpha   90.00
_cell.angle_beta   90.00
_cell.angle_gamma   90.00
#
_symmetry.space_group_name_H-M   'P 1'
#
loop_
_entity.id
_entity.type
_entity.pdbx_description
1 polymer ?
#
loop_
_entity_poly.entity_id
_entity_poly.type
_entity_poly.pdbx_seq_one_letter_code
_entity_poly.pdbx_strand_id
1 'polypeptide(L)'
;MKKLVVALLLIASLAHAKPRKPTTAYALSGGGTAASVALIAGAFLLPPRSGDIYMPMLWTGLATSVVTPSLGNWYAGRWFTVGMGIRLATGGFAAYVASTQRQDVQCSDSATPKTCQEITNTGVTLLGVAGIVFIGGAAYDFKTVRDDVDAYNRKHAFQWAPVLTAPPSGSGAVLGIGGTF
;
A
#
# COMPACT_ATOMS: atom_id res chain seq x y z
N MET A 1 6.56 22.57 -11.06
CA MET A 1 6.15 22.06 -9.74
C MET A 1 4.84 22.64 -9.21
N LYS A 2 4.64 23.97 -9.10
CA LYS A 2 3.40 24.57 -8.54
C LYS A 2 2.08 24.10 -9.18
N LYS A 3 2.03 23.96 -10.51
CA LYS A 3 0.82 23.50 -11.23
C LYS A 3 0.42 22.05 -10.92
N LEU A 4 1.41 21.20 -10.63
CA LEU A 4 1.20 19.77 -10.33
C LEU A 4 0.63 19.60 -8.91
N VAL A 5 1.10 20.42 -7.95
CA VAL A 5 0.56 20.48 -6.58
C VAL A 5 -0.89 20.98 -6.56
N VAL A 6 -1.21 22.01 -7.35
CA VAL A 6 -2.59 22.53 -7.46
C VAL A 6 -3.54 21.52 -8.13
N ALA A 7 -3.08 20.80 -9.14
CA ALA A 7 -3.86 19.72 -9.76
C ALA A 7 -4.12 18.56 -8.76
N LEU A 8 -3.12 18.16 -7.98
CA LEU A 8 -3.28 17.15 -6.92
C LEU A 8 -4.26 17.60 -5.83
N LEU A 9 -4.22 18.88 -5.43
CA LEU A 9 -5.13 19.47 -4.44
C LEU A 9 -6.58 19.54 -4.95
N LEU A 10 -6.80 19.92 -6.21
CA LEU A 10 -8.14 20.02 -6.80
C LEU A 10 -8.81 18.66 -7.02
N ILE A 11 -8.02 17.62 -7.34
CA ILE A 11 -8.52 16.24 -7.43
C ILE A 11 -8.92 15.72 -6.03
N ALA A 12 -8.22 16.14 -4.98
CA ALA A 12 -8.53 15.74 -3.61
C ALA A 12 -9.83 16.40 -3.05
N SER A 13 -10.17 17.63 -3.47
CA SER A 13 -11.31 18.37 -2.92
C SER A 13 -12.67 17.96 -3.49
N LEU A 14 -12.75 17.43 -4.72
CA LEU A 14 -14.02 17.04 -5.36
C LEU A 14 -14.49 15.61 -5.01
N ALA A 15 -13.66 14.82 -4.35
CA ALA A 15 -13.96 13.42 -4.03
C ALA A 15 -14.83 13.23 -2.76
N HIS A 16 -15.20 14.31 -2.06
CA HIS A 16 -15.67 14.23 -0.67
C HIS A 16 -17.18 14.00 -0.46
N ALA A 17 -18.01 13.95 -1.51
CA ALA A 17 -19.47 13.96 -1.34
C ALA A 17 -20.18 12.61 -1.60
N LYS A 18 -19.50 11.59 -2.16
CA LYS A 18 -20.15 10.30 -2.50
C LYS A 18 -19.67 9.18 -1.57
N PRO A 19 -20.55 8.23 -1.20
CA PRO A 19 -20.14 7.02 -0.51
C PRO A 19 -19.00 6.34 -1.28
N ARG A 20 -17.95 5.97 -0.55
CA ARG A 20 -16.77 5.32 -1.11
C ARG A 20 -17.16 3.92 -1.59
N LYS A 21 -16.74 3.57 -2.80
CA LYS A 21 -17.00 2.25 -3.39
C LYS A 21 -15.88 1.25 -3.05
N PRO A 22 -16.21 0.03 -2.58
CA PRO A 22 -15.21 -1.02 -2.35
C PRO A 22 -14.43 -1.39 -3.61
N THR A 23 -15.07 -1.36 -4.78
CA THR A 23 -14.42 -1.69 -6.07
C THR A 23 -13.24 -0.77 -6.39
N THR A 24 -13.36 0.53 -6.10
CA THR A 24 -12.26 1.50 -6.24
C THR A 24 -11.12 1.18 -5.28
N ALA A 25 -11.45 0.81 -4.02
CA ALA A 25 -10.44 0.45 -3.04
C ALA A 25 -9.65 -0.81 -3.46
N TYR A 26 -10.34 -1.84 -3.95
CA TYR A 26 -9.70 -3.04 -4.52
C TYR A 26 -8.85 -2.73 -5.75
N ALA A 27 -9.32 -1.87 -6.65
CA ALA A 27 -8.56 -1.47 -7.83
C ALA A 27 -7.28 -0.72 -7.45
N LEU A 28 -7.31 0.15 -6.43
CA LEU A 28 -6.15 0.87 -5.93
C LEU A 28 -5.13 -0.08 -5.26
N SER A 29 -5.58 -0.95 -4.36
CA SER A 29 -4.70 -1.95 -3.72
C SER A 29 -4.14 -2.93 -4.76
N GLY A 30 -4.98 -3.43 -5.67
CA GLY A 30 -4.60 -4.35 -6.74
C GLY A 30 -3.60 -3.74 -7.72
N GLY A 31 -3.93 -2.59 -8.28
CA GLY A 31 -3.08 -1.88 -9.23
C GLY A 31 -1.75 -1.45 -8.63
N GLY A 32 -1.76 -0.94 -7.39
CA GLY A 32 -0.53 -0.60 -6.68
C GLY A 32 0.33 -1.83 -6.41
N THR A 33 -0.26 -2.95 -5.99
CA THR A 33 0.46 -4.21 -5.76
C THR A 33 1.09 -4.73 -7.04
N ALA A 34 0.34 -4.73 -8.15
CA ALA A 34 0.84 -5.14 -9.46
C ALA A 34 2.02 -4.27 -9.91
N ALA A 35 1.94 -2.95 -9.73
CA ALA A 35 3.05 -2.04 -10.04
C ALA A 35 4.30 -2.35 -9.22
N SER A 36 4.16 -2.59 -7.91
CA SER A 36 5.29 -2.96 -7.05
C SER A 36 5.90 -4.32 -7.43
N VAL A 37 5.07 -5.32 -7.75
CA VAL A 37 5.55 -6.61 -8.26
C VAL A 37 6.30 -6.45 -9.58
N ALA A 38 5.80 -5.60 -10.49
CA ALA A 38 6.49 -5.30 -11.73
C ALA A 38 7.84 -4.62 -11.51
N LEU A 39 7.95 -3.72 -10.52
CA LEU A 39 9.23 -3.12 -10.12
C LEU A 39 10.21 -4.17 -9.58
N ILE A 40 9.74 -5.05 -8.69
CA ILE A 40 10.56 -6.13 -8.14
C ILE A 40 11.02 -7.06 -9.26
N ALA A 41 10.11 -7.54 -10.12
CA ALA A 41 10.42 -8.41 -11.24
C ALA A 41 11.37 -7.75 -12.24
N GLY A 42 11.15 -6.47 -12.56
CA GLY A 42 12.01 -5.69 -13.44
C GLY A 42 13.44 -5.58 -12.93
N ALA A 43 13.66 -5.60 -11.61
CA ALA A 43 15.02 -5.61 -11.04
C ALA A 43 15.82 -6.88 -11.38
N PHE A 44 15.14 -7.99 -11.66
CA PHE A 44 15.74 -9.27 -12.09
C PHE A 44 15.76 -9.43 -13.60
N LEU A 45 14.78 -8.87 -14.32
CA LEU A 45 14.61 -9.03 -15.77
C LEU A 45 15.35 -7.98 -16.61
N LEU A 46 15.64 -6.80 -16.04
CA LEU A 46 16.33 -5.70 -16.70
C LEU A 46 17.71 -5.41 -16.06
N PRO A 47 18.54 -6.41 -15.71
CA PRO A 47 19.82 -6.14 -15.08
C PRO A 47 20.71 -5.35 -16.05
N PRO A 48 21.51 -4.38 -15.55
CA PRO A 48 22.59 -3.82 -16.34
C PRO A 48 23.51 -4.97 -16.80
N ARG A 49 24.20 -4.77 -17.93
CA ARG A 49 24.97 -5.77 -18.70
C ARG A 49 25.95 -6.68 -17.91
N SER A 50 26.14 -6.48 -16.60
CA SER A 50 26.96 -7.28 -15.70
C SER A 50 26.25 -8.51 -15.10
N GLY A 51 24.94 -8.71 -15.33
CA GLY A 51 24.21 -9.84 -14.73
C GLY A 51 23.85 -9.63 -13.25
N ASP A 52 24.15 -8.45 -12.70
CA ASP A 52 23.81 -8.09 -11.33
C ASP A 52 22.35 -7.64 -11.22
N ILE A 53 21.70 -8.00 -10.12
CA ILE A 53 20.36 -7.51 -9.76
C ILE A 53 20.39 -5.98 -9.67
N TYR A 54 19.44 -5.30 -10.31
CA TYR A 54 19.37 -3.84 -10.25
C TYR A 54 18.83 -3.37 -8.89
N MET A 55 19.72 -3.31 -7.89
CA MET A 55 19.42 -3.04 -6.49
C MET A 55 18.54 -1.80 -6.25
N PRO A 56 18.75 -0.64 -6.92
CA PRO A 56 17.87 0.52 -6.73
C PRO A 56 16.41 0.22 -7.07
N MET A 57 16.15 -0.53 -8.14
CA MET A 57 14.79 -0.90 -8.55
C MET A 57 14.19 -1.96 -7.62
N LEU A 58 15.00 -2.92 -7.14
CA LEU A 58 14.57 -3.89 -6.13
C LEU A 58 14.14 -3.18 -4.83
N TRP A 59 14.98 -2.30 -4.30
CA TRP A 59 14.67 -1.53 -3.08
C TRP A 59 13.45 -0.64 -3.27
N THR A 60 13.31 -0.01 -4.43
CA THR A 60 12.13 0.79 -4.76
C THR A 60 10.88 -0.08 -4.78
N GLY A 61 10.92 -1.24 -5.47
CA GLY A 61 9.80 -2.18 -5.54
C GLY A 61 9.41 -2.75 -4.18
N LEU A 62 10.40 -3.07 -3.34
CA LEU A 62 10.17 -3.50 -1.95
C LEU A 62 9.55 -2.38 -1.12
N ALA A 63 10.10 -1.17 -1.17
CA ALA A 63 9.57 -0.02 -0.44
C ALA A 63 8.13 0.32 -0.87
N THR A 64 7.85 0.33 -2.18
CA THR A 64 6.48 0.55 -2.67
C THR A 64 5.57 -0.60 -2.27
N SER A 65 6.04 -1.86 -2.27
CA SER A 65 5.22 -3.01 -1.87
C SER A 65 4.80 -3.02 -0.39
N VAL A 66 5.45 -2.22 0.46
CA VAL A 66 5.01 -1.98 1.84
C VAL A 66 3.78 -1.08 1.89
N VAL A 67 3.64 -0.15 0.95
CA VAL A 67 2.55 0.84 0.97
C VAL A 67 1.42 0.46 0.02
N THR A 68 1.76 -0.08 -1.16
CA THR A 68 0.80 -0.19 -2.26
C THR A 68 -0.39 -1.13 -2.01
N PRO A 69 -0.25 -2.31 -1.37
CA PRO A 69 -1.41 -3.10 -0.93
C PRO A 69 -2.37 -2.36 0.01
N SER A 70 -1.90 -1.36 0.78
CA SER A 70 -2.73 -0.58 1.72
C SER A 70 -3.41 0.63 1.09
N LEU A 71 -3.21 0.91 -0.21
CA LEU A 71 -3.80 2.07 -0.86
C LEU A 71 -5.33 2.07 -0.81
N GLY A 72 -5.97 0.89 -0.85
CA GLY A 72 -7.41 0.75 -0.65
C GLY A 72 -7.85 1.15 0.77
N ASN A 73 -7.09 0.78 1.80
CA ASN A 73 -7.37 1.17 3.18
C ASN A 73 -7.10 2.66 3.41
N TRP A 74 -6.08 3.24 2.77
CA TRP A 74 -5.84 4.69 2.75
C TRP A 74 -6.99 5.43 2.08
N TYR A 75 -7.49 4.88 0.97
CA TYR A 75 -8.72 5.34 0.34
C TYR A 75 -9.94 5.18 1.25
N ALA A 76 -9.94 4.26 2.23
CA ALA A 76 -10.95 4.16 3.28
C ALA A 76 -10.64 5.04 4.51
N GLY A 77 -9.60 5.88 4.48
CA GLY A 77 -9.23 6.78 5.58
C GLY A 77 -8.41 6.13 6.70
N ARG A 78 -7.96 4.87 6.51
CA ARG A 78 -7.12 4.15 7.46
C ARG A 78 -5.66 4.19 7.02
N TRP A 79 -4.90 5.13 7.58
CA TRP A 79 -3.49 5.38 7.20
C TRP A 79 -2.52 4.28 7.64
N PHE A 80 -2.82 3.57 8.72
CA PHE A 80 -1.98 2.48 9.21
C PHE A 80 -2.81 1.20 9.39
N THR A 81 -2.43 0.15 8.66
CA THR A 81 -3.07 -1.17 8.73
C THR A 81 -2.16 -2.17 9.43
N VAL A 82 -2.76 -3.24 9.97
CA VAL A 82 -1.99 -4.34 10.56
C VAL A 82 -1.11 -5.00 9.50
N GLY A 83 -1.62 -5.18 8.27
CA GLY A 83 -0.87 -5.76 7.17
C GLY A 83 0.34 -4.91 6.75
N MET A 84 0.26 -3.58 6.85
CA MET A 84 1.40 -2.69 6.63
C MET A 84 2.45 -2.83 7.74
N GLY A 85 2.01 -2.92 9.00
CA GLY A 85 2.91 -3.19 10.14
C GLY A 85 3.67 -4.51 9.99
N ILE A 86 2.97 -5.57 9.57
CA ILE A 86 3.58 -6.88 9.27
C ILE A 86 4.63 -6.74 8.18
N ARG A 87 4.31 -6.07 7.06
CA ARG A 87 5.23 -5.87 5.92
C ARG A 87 6.44 -5.01 6.26
N LEU A 88 6.28 -3.99 7.09
CA LEU A 88 7.41 -3.20 7.61
C LEU A 88 8.33 -4.07 8.49
N ALA A 89 7.75 -4.84 9.41
CA ALA A 89 8.51 -5.71 10.29
C ALA A 89 9.25 -6.81 9.51
N THR A 90 8.59 -7.48 8.59
CA THR A 90 9.20 -8.54 7.78
C THR A 90 10.18 -7.99 6.75
N GLY A 91 9.92 -6.82 6.17
CA GLY A 91 10.88 -6.12 5.31
C GLY A 91 12.16 -5.74 6.06
N GLY A 92 12.02 -5.21 7.28
CA GLY A 92 13.16 -4.94 8.16
C GLY A 92 13.91 -6.21 8.55
N PHE A 93 13.19 -7.27 8.90
CA PHE A 93 13.79 -8.58 9.19
C PHE A 93 14.52 -9.17 7.98
N ALA A 94 13.94 -9.08 6.78
CA ALA A 94 14.58 -9.54 5.56
C ALA A 94 15.87 -8.76 5.25
N ALA A 95 15.86 -7.44 5.42
CA ALA A 95 17.06 -6.61 5.29
C ALA A 95 18.14 -7.00 6.30
N TYR A 96 17.74 -7.26 7.55
CA TYR A 96 18.65 -7.75 8.59
C TYR A 96 19.28 -9.09 8.22
N VAL A 97 18.48 -10.08 7.81
CA VAL A 97 18.96 -11.40 7.36
C VAL A 97 19.91 -11.26 6.16
N ALA A 98 19.54 -10.45 5.17
CA ALA A 98 20.36 -10.23 3.98
C ALA A 98 21.71 -9.55 4.29
N SER A 99 21.83 -8.84 5.43
CA SER A 99 23.07 -8.21 5.88
C SER A 99 23.93 -9.11 6.79
N THR A 100 23.31 -10.00 7.58
CA THR A 100 24.02 -10.80 8.60
C THR A 100 24.29 -12.23 8.17
N GLN A 101 23.48 -12.81 7.31
CA GLN A 101 23.59 -14.21 6.87
C GLN A 101 24.35 -14.33 5.55
N ARG A 102 25.59 -13.82 5.53
CA ARG A 102 26.50 -13.90 4.38
C ARG A 102 27.71 -14.77 4.69
N GLN A 103 28.18 -15.49 3.69
CA GLN A 103 29.42 -16.27 3.72
C GLN A 103 30.29 -15.92 2.52
N ASP A 104 31.60 -15.90 2.73
CA ASP A 104 32.56 -15.70 1.65
C ASP A 104 32.75 -17.03 0.90
N VAL A 105 32.50 -17.01 -0.41
CA VAL A 105 32.68 -18.14 -1.34
C VAL A 105 33.66 -17.74 -2.44
N GLN A 106 34.36 -18.71 -3.03
CA GLN A 106 35.20 -18.40 -4.20
C GLN A 106 34.32 -18.19 -5.44
N CYS A 107 34.53 -17.06 -6.13
CA CYS A 107 33.79 -16.77 -7.35
C CYS A 107 34.21 -17.73 -8.48
N SER A 108 33.28 -18.48 -9.07
CA SER A 108 33.56 -19.45 -10.16
C SER A 108 34.17 -18.82 -11.42
N ASP A 109 33.95 -17.52 -11.67
CA ASP A 109 34.23 -16.89 -12.97
C ASP A 109 35.49 -15.99 -13.00
N SER A 110 36.41 -16.13 -12.05
CA SER A 110 37.63 -15.32 -12.03
C SER A 110 38.89 -16.17 -12.09
N ALA A 111 39.71 -15.93 -13.13
CA ALA A 111 41.08 -16.44 -13.24
C ALA A 111 42.02 -15.95 -12.10
N THR A 112 41.51 -15.09 -11.22
CA THR A 112 42.15 -14.60 -10.00
C THR A 112 41.28 -14.98 -8.81
N PRO A 113 41.87 -15.38 -7.67
CA PRO A 113 41.12 -15.74 -6.47
C PRO A 113 40.38 -14.50 -5.95
N LYS A 114 39.10 -14.41 -6.27
CA LYS A 114 38.18 -13.41 -5.73
C LYS A 114 37.19 -14.10 -4.81
N THR A 115 36.97 -13.51 -3.65
CA THR A 115 35.90 -13.90 -2.74
C THR A 115 34.64 -13.12 -3.09
N CYS A 116 33.54 -13.85 -3.27
CA CYS A 116 32.19 -13.35 -3.46
C CYS A 116 31.41 -13.57 -2.16
N GLN A 117 30.46 -12.70 -1.84
CA GLN A 117 29.56 -12.93 -0.72
C GLN A 117 28.27 -13.57 -1.21
N GLU A 118 27.96 -14.76 -0.67
CA GLU A 118 26.72 -15.46 -0.94
C GLU A 118 25.86 -15.53 0.33
N ILE A 119 24.54 -15.56 0.17
CA ILE A 119 23.62 -15.73 1.29
C ILE A 119 23.66 -17.20 1.72
N THR A 120 23.78 -17.46 3.02
CA THR A 120 23.79 -18.83 3.55
C THR A 120 22.45 -19.55 3.30
N ASN A 121 22.44 -20.89 3.27
CA ASN A 121 21.19 -21.67 3.16
C ASN A 121 20.16 -21.29 4.24
N THR A 122 20.64 -21.01 5.45
CA THR A 122 19.81 -20.48 6.55
C THR A 122 19.24 -19.11 6.20
N GLY A 123 20.04 -18.20 5.65
CA GLY A 123 19.59 -16.90 5.17
C GLY A 123 18.49 -17.01 4.10
N VAL A 124 18.66 -17.90 3.11
CA VAL A 124 17.64 -18.15 2.07
C VAL A 124 16.33 -18.64 2.68
N THR A 125 16.40 -19.57 3.64
CA THR A 125 15.22 -20.11 4.33
C THR A 125 14.48 -19.02 5.11
N LEU A 126 15.21 -18.20 5.86
CA LEU A 126 14.65 -17.08 6.63
C LEU A 126 14.02 -16.01 5.72
N LEU A 127 14.65 -15.70 4.58
CA LEU A 127 14.09 -14.81 3.57
C LEU A 127 12.80 -15.37 2.96
N GLY A 128 12.76 -16.69 2.71
CA GLY A 128 11.54 -17.36 2.25
C GLY A 128 10.37 -17.21 3.24
N VAL A 129 10.63 -17.45 4.53
CA VAL A 129 9.63 -17.24 5.59
C VAL A 129 9.20 -15.77 5.65
N ALA A 130 10.15 -14.83 5.61
CA ALA A 130 9.85 -13.40 5.61
C ALA A 130 8.96 -13.01 4.42
N GLY A 131 9.22 -13.56 3.23
CA GLY A 131 8.42 -13.37 2.02
C GLY A 131 6.98 -13.87 2.18
N ILE A 132 6.77 -15.07 2.74
CA ILE A 132 5.42 -15.61 3.00
C ILE A 132 4.64 -14.70 3.94
N VAL A 133 5.26 -14.27 5.05
CA VAL A 133 4.61 -13.40 6.03
C VAL A 133 4.35 -12.00 5.43
N PHE A 134 5.26 -11.49 4.60
CA PHE A 134 5.08 -10.24 3.86
C PHE A 134 3.84 -10.30 2.93
N ILE A 135 3.71 -11.36 2.14
CA ILE A 135 2.55 -11.58 1.27
C ILE A 135 1.27 -11.77 2.10
N GLY A 136 1.36 -12.49 3.22
CA GLY A 136 0.25 -12.65 4.17
C GLY A 136 -0.25 -11.31 4.72
N GLY A 137 0.67 -10.38 5.02
CA GLY A 137 0.33 -9.01 5.40
C GLY A 137 -0.42 -8.25 4.30
N ALA A 138 -0.01 -8.39 3.04
CA ALA A 138 -0.74 -7.80 1.91
C ALA A 138 -2.15 -8.40 1.77
N ALA A 139 -2.28 -9.74 1.85
CA ALA A 139 -3.56 -10.44 1.77
C ALA A 139 -4.52 -10.03 2.90
N TYR A 140 -3.99 -9.79 4.11
CA TYR A 140 -4.76 -9.28 5.24
C TYR A 140 -5.39 -7.90 4.95
N ASP A 141 -4.63 -7.00 4.32
CA ASP A 141 -5.14 -5.68 3.94
C ASP A 141 -6.24 -5.79 2.86
N PHE A 142 -6.06 -6.66 1.86
CA PHE A 142 -7.11 -6.97 0.87
C PHE A 142 -8.39 -7.51 1.50
N LYS A 143 -8.27 -8.35 2.55
CA LYS A 143 -9.43 -8.89 3.25
C LYS A 143 -10.20 -7.79 4.00
N THR A 144 -9.49 -6.88 4.66
CA THR A 144 -10.07 -5.85 5.53
C THR A 144 -10.53 -4.59 4.81
N VAL A 145 -10.16 -4.41 3.53
CA VAL A 145 -10.46 -3.19 2.77
C VAL A 145 -11.96 -2.87 2.69
N ARG A 146 -12.81 -3.89 2.53
CA ARG A 146 -14.27 -3.70 2.45
C ARG A 146 -14.82 -3.20 3.78
N ASP A 147 -14.43 -3.84 4.88
CA ASP A 147 -14.88 -3.49 6.23
C ASP A 147 -14.47 -2.05 6.57
N ASP A 148 -13.27 -1.64 6.17
CA ASP A 148 -12.79 -0.27 6.35
C ASP A 148 -13.59 0.73 5.51
N VAL A 149 -13.94 0.40 4.25
CA VAL A 149 -14.80 1.26 3.42
C VAL A 149 -16.20 1.40 4.02
N ASP A 150 -16.79 0.30 4.48
CA ASP A 150 -18.11 0.31 5.10
C ASP A 150 -18.09 1.09 6.42
N ALA A 151 -17.03 0.93 7.21
CA ALA A 151 -16.82 1.73 8.43
C ALA A 151 -16.65 3.22 8.13
N TYR A 152 -15.91 3.57 7.07
CA TYR A 152 -15.76 4.96 6.65
C TYR A 152 -17.09 5.55 6.21
N ASN A 153 -17.84 4.83 5.36
CA ASN A 153 -19.14 5.26 4.87
C ASN A 153 -20.12 5.44 6.02
N ARG A 154 -20.20 4.52 6.99
CA ARG A 154 -21.05 4.69 8.18
C ARG A 154 -20.70 5.96 8.96
N LYS A 155 -19.41 6.29 9.10
CA LYS A 155 -18.97 7.50 9.81
C LYS A 155 -19.21 8.81 9.04
N HIS A 156 -19.32 8.75 7.71
CA HIS A 156 -19.44 9.91 6.83
C HIS A 156 -20.77 9.96 6.04
N ALA A 157 -21.70 9.05 6.33
CA ALA A 157 -23.05 9.05 5.76
C ALA A 157 -23.93 10.15 6.38
N PHE A 158 -23.44 10.86 7.39
CA PHE A 158 -24.14 11.96 8.01
C PHE A 158 -24.25 13.14 7.02
N GLN A 159 -25.42 13.26 6.41
CA GLN A 159 -25.79 14.41 5.61
C GLN A 159 -26.83 15.19 6.39
N TRP A 160 -26.52 16.45 6.69
CA TRP A 160 -27.49 17.40 7.19
C TRP A 160 -27.77 18.42 6.09
N ALA A 161 -29.04 18.73 5.88
CA ALA A 161 -29.48 19.76 4.98
C ALA A 161 -30.52 20.64 5.71
N PRO A 162 -30.43 21.97 5.58
CA PRO A 162 -31.53 22.83 6.00
C PRO A 162 -32.75 22.50 5.15
N VAL A 163 -33.87 22.19 5.79
CA VAL A 163 -35.15 21.90 5.14
C VAL A 163 -36.18 22.90 5.60
N LEU A 164 -36.97 23.43 4.68
CA LEU A 164 -38.12 24.26 5.01
C LEU A 164 -39.29 23.33 5.33
N THR A 165 -39.80 23.41 6.56
CA THR A 165 -40.98 22.64 6.99
C THR A 165 -42.17 23.56 7.22
N ALA A 166 -43.37 23.06 6.94
CA ALA A 166 -44.60 23.78 7.26
C ALA A 166 -44.91 23.64 8.77
N PRO A 167 -45.27 24.74 9.46
CA PRO A 167 -45.63 24.69 10.87
C PRO A 167 -46.97 23.97 11.07
N PRO A 168 -47.17 23.26 12.20
CA PRO A 168 -48.36 22.43 12.44
C PRO A 168 -49.71 23.18 12.44
N SER A 169 -49.71 24.50 12.64
CA SER A 169 -50.93 25.28 12.90
C SER A 169 -50.94 26.68 12.28
N GLY A 170 -50.14 26.97 11.24
CA GLY A 170 -50.09 28.34 10.70
C GLY A 170 -49.53 28.49 9.28
N SER A 171 -49.57 29.72 8.79
CA SER A 171 -48.95 30.17 7.55
C SER A 171 -47.54 30.69 7.82
N GLY A 172 -46.51 29.96 7.36
CA GLY A 172 -45.10 30.34 7.48
C GLY A 172 -44.18 29.19 7.07
N ALA A 173 -42.91 29.47 6.81
CA ALA A 173 -41.88 28.43 6.63
C ALA A 173 -40.98 28.41 7.87
N VAL A 174 -40.78 27.25 8.48
CA VAL A 174 -39.85 27.07 9.58
C VAL A 174 -38.57 26.42 9.04
N LEU A 175 -37.41 26.95 9.45
CA LEU A 175 -36.13 26.33 9.12
C LEU A 175 -35.92 25.12 10.04
N GLY A 176 -35.92 23.92 9.46
CA GLY A 176 -35.58 22.67 10.14
C GLY A 176 -34.21 22.14 9.69
N ILE A 177 -33.67 21.22 10.48
CA ILE A 177 -32.51 20.42 10.09
C ILE A 177 -33.02 19.01 9.78
N GLY A 178 -32.88 18.59 8.53
CA GLY A 178 -33.18 17.25 8.07
C GLY A 178 -31.88 16.51 7.78
N GLY A 179 -31.86 15.21 8.03
CA GLY A 179 -30.68 14.43 7.71
C GLY A 179 -30.96 12.94 7.68
N THR A 180 -30.01 12.21 7.08
CA THR A 180 -29.93 10.76 7.18
C THR A 180 -28.86 10.43 8.21
N PHE A 181 -29.24 9.66 9.23
CA PHE A 181 -28.36 9.20 10.31
C PHE A 181 -27.98 7.74 10.10
#